data_AF-A0A6J6JQT6-F1
#
_entry.id   AF-A0A6J6JQT6-F1
#
_cell.length_a   1.000
_cell.length_b   1.000
_cell.length_c   1.000
_cell.angle_alpha   90.00
_cell.angle_beta   90.00
_cell.angle_gamma   90.00
#
_symmetry.space_group_name_H-M   'P 1'
#
loop_
_entity.id
_entity.type
_entity.pdbx_description
1 polymer ?
#
loop_
_entity_poly.entity_id
_entity_poly.type
_entity_poly.pdbx_seq_one_letter_code
_entity_poly.pdbx_strand_id
1 'polypeptide(L)'
;MLGVYAAGSAVYAATFDGLSISTNGGATFTNKTTVDGLGNNVAHGVYAAGSTVYAATDGGLSISADGGATFANKTTADGLGNNVVRGVYAAGSTVYAATNGGLSISADGGATFANKTTADGLGNNVVRGVYAAGSTVHAATNGGLSNSADCPSSATASSASSGTPGIFLAVNPALVGTSVTGAPIYCGAEGIQPNSAYTLSVQSVTNSALTRTVLDRGTVNSQGNLDERVWLGALNPGSYKIVMTGIHASGSQLVLTNYITVDATGSIGSVSAESQQPFLN
;
A
#
# COMPACT_ATOMS: atom_id res chain seq x y z
N MET A 1 -25.71 -16.90 1.87
CA MET A 1 -24.24 -17.03 1.79
C MET A 1 -23.73 -15.83 1.02
N LEU A 2 -22.86 -15.02 1.62
CA LEU A 2 -22.42 -13.72 1.08
C LEU A 2 -20.91 -13.70 0.80
N GLY A 3 -20.12 -14.51 1.52
CA GLY A 3 -18.71 -14.75 1.24
C GLY A 3 -18.28 -16.14 1.70
N VAL A 4 -17.16 -16.62 1.15
CA VAL A 4 -16.57 -17.91 1.51
C VAL A 4 -15.05 -17.81 1.51
N TYR A 5 -14.42 -18.48 2.46
CA TYR A 5 -12.99 -18.71 2.50
C TYR A 5 -12.74 -20.19 2.77
N ALA A 6 -11.82 -20.82 2.02
CA ALA A 6 -11.44 -22.21 2.23
C ALA A 6 -9.92 -22.36 2.13
N ALA A 7 -9.33 -23.10 3.08
CA ALA A 7 -7.91 -23.42 3.10
C ALA A 7 -7.70 -24.79 3.75
N GLY A 8 -7.08 -25.73 3.03
CA GLY A 8 -6.97 -27.11 3.47
C GLY A 8 -8.34 -27.74 3.70
N SER A 9 -8.58 -28.31 4.89
CA SER A 9 -9.88 -28.84 5.29
C SER A 9 -10.80 -27.79 5.96
N ALA A 10 -10.32 -26.56 6.19
CA ALA A 10 -11.12 -25.51 6.80
C ALA A 10 -11.96 -24.77 5.74
N VAL A 11 -13.26 -24.63 6.00
CA VAL A 11 -14.21 -23.89 5.15
C VAL A 11 -15.03 -22.97 6.05
N TYR A 12 -15.01 -21.68 5.74
CA TYR A 12 -15.75 -20.64 6.44
C TYR A 12 -16.73 -19.99 5.46
N ALA A 13 -18.01 -19.91 5.82
CA ALA A 13 -19.07 -19.33 5.00
C ALA A 13 -19.81 -18.24 5.78
N ALA A 14 -19.76 -17.00 5.28
CA ALA A 14 -20.48 -15.87 5.82
C ALA A 14 -21.96 -15.91 5.35
N THR A 15 -22.91 -15.81 6.28
CA THR A 15 -24.35 -15.96 6.00
C THR A 15 -25.18 -14.84 6.64
N PHE A 16 -26.49 -14.82 6.38
CA PHE A 16 -27.40 -13.87 7.05
C PHE A 16 -27.68 -14.25 8.52
N ASP A 17 -27.39 -15.50 8.91
CA ASP A 17 -27.75 -16.09 10.20
C ASP A 17 -26.51 -16.56 10.99
N GLY A 18 -25.32 -16.08 10.63
CA GLY A 18 -24.05 -16.35 11.31
C GLY A 18 -22.88 -16.65 10.38
N LEU A 19 -21.76 -17.03 11.00
CA LEU A 19 -20.58 -17.57 10.35
C LEU A 19 -20.56 -19.09 10.48
N SER A 20 -20.77 -19.81 9.38
CA SER A 20 -20.70 -21.28 9.34
C SER A 20 -19.26 -21.74 9.15
N ILE A 21 -18.77 -22.62 10.03
CA ILE A 21 -17.38 -23.09 10.07
C ILE A 21 -17.35 -24.62 9.96
N SER A 22 -16.55 -25.12 9.02
CA SER A 22 -16.18 -26.54 8.90
C SER A 22 -14.67 -26.69 9.01
N THR A 23 -14.21 -27.78 9.63
CA THR A 23 -12.80 -28.18 9.72
C THR A 23 -12.49 -29.50 9.02
N ASN A 24 -13.51 -30.12 8.41
CA ASN A 24 -13.47 -31.45 7.81
C ASN A 24 -13.87 -31.44 6.32
N GLY A 25 -13.46 -30.40 5.58
CA GLY A 25 -13.68 -30.28 4.14
C GLY A 25 -15.12 -30.00 3.74
N GLY A 26 -15.93 -29.42 4.64
CA GLY A 26 -17.34 -29.13 4.41
C GLY A 26 -18.28 -30.30 4.71
N ALA A 27 -17.82 -31.40 5.31
CA ALA A 27 -18.68 -32.54 5.66
C ALA A 27 -19.66 -32.19 6.80
N THR A 28 -19.25 -31.36 7.77
CA THR A 28 -20.13 -30.80 8.81
C THR A 28 -19.79 -29.33 9.07
N PHE A 29 -20.79 -28.53 9.45
CA PHE A 29 -20.62 -27.13 9.81
C PHE A 29 -21.16 -26.83 11.21
N THR A 30 -20.43 -26.01 11.96
CA THR A 30 -20.87 -25.36 13.19
C THR A 30 -21.14 -23.90 12.87
N ASN A 31 -22.37 -23.42 13.10
CA ASN A 31 -22.71 -22.01 12.88
C ASN A 31 -22.41 -21.17 14.12
N LYS A 32 -21.81 -19.99 13.93
CA LYS A 32 -21.44 -19.04 14.97
C LYS A 32 -22.29 -17.78 14.87
N THR A 33 -22.87 -17.38 16.00
CA THR A 33 -23.87 -16.31 16.13
C THR A 33 -23.47 -15.28 17.18
N THR A 34 -24.29 -14.27 17.41
CA THR A 34 -24.11 -13.33 18.54
C THR A 34 -24.10 -14.02 19.91
N VAL A 35 -24.74 -15.19 20.05
CA VAL A 35 -24.66 -16.01 21.27
C VAL A 35 -23.26 -16.60 21.48
N ASP A 36 -22.52 -16.84 20.39
CA ASP A 36 -21.11 -17.27 20.40
C ASP A 36 -20.12 -16.08 20.42
N GLY A 37 -20.61 -14.84 20.54
CA GLY A 37 -19.79 -13.63 20.56
C GLY A 37 -19.54 -12.96 19.21
N LEU A 38 -20.14 -13.44 18.10
CA LEU A 38 -20.05 -12.76 16.81
C LEU A 38 -20.70 -11.35 16.89
N GLY A 39 -20.14 -10.36 16.18
CA GLY A 39 -20.59 -8.96 16.28
C GLY A 39 -22.01 -8.71 15.75
N ASN A 40 -22.44 -9.49 14.76
CA ASN A 40 -23.81 -9.56 14.27
C ASN A 40 -24.03 -10.90 13.54
N ASN A 41 -25.26 -11.41 13.50
CA ASN A 41 -25.59 -12.62 12.73
C ASN A 41 -25.46 -12.40 11.21
N VAL A 42 -25.69 -11.19 10.71
CA VAL A 42 -25.46 -10.87 9.29
C VAL A 42 -23.97 -10.70 9.04
N ALA A 43 -23.34 -11.72 8.47
CA ALA A 43 -21.96 -11.72 8.02
C ALA A 43 -21.90 -11.62 6.49
N HIS A 44 -21.35 -10.52 5.97
CA HIS A 44 -21.22 -10.25 4.53
C HIS A 44 -19.98 -10.90 3.90
N GLY A 45 -18.90 -11.04 4.67
CA GLY A 45 -17.65 -11.58 4.17
C GLY A 45 -16.84 -12.27 5.26
N VAL A 46 -15.96 -13.19 4.85
CA VAL A 46 -15.03 -13.88 5.75
C VAL A 46 -13.67 -14.03 5.06
N TYR A 47 -12.61 -13.89 5.84
CA TYR A 47 -11.24 -14.18 5.45
C TYR A 47 -10.53 -14.90 6.61
N ALA A 48 -9.59 -15.78 6.33
CA ALA A 48 -8.77 -16.39 7.37
C ALA A 48 -7.28 -16.38 7.00
N ALA A 49 -6.42 -16.32 8.01
CA ALA A 49 -4.98 -16.39 7.89
C ALA A 49 -4.42 -17.20 9.07
N GLY A 50 -3.98 -18.44 8.81
CA GLY A 50 -3.65 -19.38 9.88
C GLY A 50 -4.88 -19.74 10.71
N SER A 51 -4.80 -19.61 12.04
CA SER A 51 -5.94 -19.76 12.95
C SER A 51 -6.80 -18.49 13.07
N THR A 52 -6.33 -17.35 12.55
CA THR A 52 -7.05 -16.08 12.68
C THR A 52 -8.17 -15.98 11.64
N VAL A 53 -9.40 -15.78 12.10
CA VAL A 53 -10.61 -15.66 11.28
C VAL A 53 -11.20 -14.27 11.45
N TYR A 54 -11.45 -13.60 10.33
CA TYR A 54 -12.02 -12.27 10.26
C TYR A 54 -13.40 -12.35 9.61
N ALA A 55 -14.45 -11.92 10.31
CA ALA A 55 -15.81 -11.86 9.78
C ALA A 55 -16.30 -10.42 9.69
N ALA A 56 -16.63 -9.99 8.48
CA ALA A 56 -17.22 -8.69 8.18
C ALA A 56 -18.74 -8.77 8.43
N THR A 57 -19.25 -8.04 9.43
CA THR A 57 -20.65 -8.11 9.87
C THR A 57 -21.34 -6.74 9.86
N ASP A 58 -22.67 -6.71 10.00
CA ASP A 58 -23.43 -5.46 10.21
C ASP A 58 -23.16 -4.80 11.58
N GLY A 59 -22.52 -5.50 12.53
CA GLY A 59 -22.18 -5.01 13.87
C GLY A 59 -20.71 -4.67 14.07
N GLY A 60 -19.91 -4.72 13.01
CA GLY A 60 -18.47 -4.47 13.03
C GLY A 60 -17.65 -5.58 12.39
N LEU A 61 -16.33 -5.52 12.61
CA LEU A 61 -15.41 -6.58 12.23
C LEU A 61 -15.18 -7.50 13.43
N SER A 62 -15.59 -8.76 13.33
CA SER A 62 -15.28 -9.78 14.33
C SER A 62 -13.95 -10.45 14.00
N ILE A 63 -13.05 -10.53 14.98
CA ILE A 63 -11.72 -11.14 14.86
C ILE A 63 -11.61 -12.27 15.89
N SER A 64 -11.39 -13.48 15.41
CA SER A 64 -11.06 -14.65 16.23
C SER A 64 -9.61 -15.04 15.97
N ALA A 65 -8.83 -15.31 17.00
CA ALA A 65 -7.46 -15.84 16.87
C ALA A 65 -7.39 -17.37 16.95
N ASP A 66 -8.52 -18.02 17.28
CA ASP A 66 -8.63 -19.41 17.73
C ASP A 66 -9.54 -20.27 16.82
N GLY A 67 -9.61 -19.93 15.53
CA GLY A 67 -10.37 -20.69 14.53
C GLY A 67 -11.89 -20.49 14.57
N GLY A 68 -12.36 -19.45 15.26
CA GLY A 68 -13.77 -19.13 15.45
C GLY A 68 -14.37 -19.67 16.75
N ALA A 69 -13.56 -19.96 17.78
CA ALA A 69 -14.06 -20.37 19.09
C ALA A 69 -14.47 -19.17 19.95
N THR A 70 -13.69 -18.07 19.92
CA THR A 70 -14.01 -16.78 20.55
C THR A 70 -13.78 -15.61 19.59
N PHE A 71 -14.47 -14.48 19.79
CA PHE A 71 -14.40 -13.31 18.92
C PHE A 71 -14.19 -12.01 19.72
N ALA A 72 -13.28 -11.16 19.25
CA ALA A 72 -13.17 -9.75 19.61
C ALA A 72 -13.83 -8.91 18.51
N ASN A 73 -14.77 -8.04 18.88
CA ASN A 73 -15.53 -7.23 17.92
C ASN A 73 -14.98 -5.81 17.85
N LYS A 74 -14.79 -5.31 16.63
CA LYS A 74 -14.28 -3.97 16.34
C LYS A 74 -15.36 -3.12 15.70
N THR A 75 -15.50 -1.90 16.18
CA THR A 75 -16.59 -0.98 15.86
C THR A 75 -16.06 0.41 15.51
N THR A 76 -16.94 1.38 15.25
CA THR A 76 -16.59 2.80 15.15
C THR A 76 -15.94 3.35 16.44
N ALA A 77 -16.21 2.74 17.61
CA ALA A 77 -15.53 3.11 18.86
C ALA A 77 -14.04 2.68 18.88
N ASP A 78 -13.69 1.66 18.10
CA ASP A 78 -12.32 1.17 17.86
C ASP A 78 -11.66 1.83 16.63
N GLY A 79 -12.34 2.78 15.98
CA GLY A 79 -11.84 3.52 14.82
C GLY A 79 -12.28 3.01 13.44
N LEU A 80 -13.16 2.01 13.32
CA LEU A 80 -13.73 1.67 12.01
C LEU A 80 -14.50 2.85 11.39
N GLY A 81 -14.48 2.97 10.07
CA GLY A 81 -15.21 4.01 9.33
C GLY A 81 -16.73 3.82 9.39
N ASN A 82 -17.19 2.58 9.55
CA ASN A 82 -18.58 2.26 9.84
C ASN A 82 -18.70 0.85 10.46
N ASN A 83 -19.75 0.61 11.26
CA ASN A 83 -20.04 -0.72 11.81
C ASN A 83 -20.53 -1.71 10.74
N VAL A 84 -21.15 -1.25 9.65
CA VAL A 84 -21.51 -2.15 8.54
C VAL A 84 -20.26 -2.43 7.71
N VAL A 85 -19.65 -3.59 7.96
CA VAL A 85 -18.49 -4.11 7.23
C VAL A 85 -18.97 -5.13 6.19
N ARG A 86 -18.69 -4.87 4.92
CA ARG A 86 -19.16 -5.67 3.77
C ARG A 86 -18.16 -6.71 3.29
N GLY A 87 -16.87 -6.49 3.53
CA GLY A 87 -15.81 -7.40 3.14
C GLY A 87 -14.56 -7.17 3.97
N VAL A 88 -13.70 -8.19 4.05
CA VAL A 88 -12.44 -8.14 4.77
C VAL A 88 -11.36 -8.89 4.00
N TYR A 89 -10.13 -8.38 4.07
CA TYR A 89 -8.92 -9.03 3.58
C TYR A 89 -7.78 -8.80 4.58
N ALA A 90 -6.88 -9.76 4.75
CA ALA A 90 -5.73 -9.61 5.64
C ALA A 90 -4.43 -10.11 5.00
N ALA A 91 -3.34 -9.37 5.21
CA ALA A 91 -1.99 -9.69 4.73
C ALA A 91 -0.97 -9.37 5.83
N GLY A 92 -0.37 -10.41 6.41
CA GLY A 92 0.46 -10.26 7.62
C GLY A 92 -0.37 -9.74 8.79
N SER A 93 0.10 -8.68 9.46
CA SER A 93 -0.67 -7.95 10.48
C SER A 93 -1.65 -6.92 9.90
N THR A 94 -1.61 -6.65 8.59
CA THR A 94 -2.44 -5.63 7.98
C THR A 94 -3.84 -6.17 7.68
N VAL A 95 -4.87 -5.52 8.21
CA VAL A 95 -6.29 -5.89 8.05
C VAL A 95 -7.02 -4.76 7.33
N TYR A 96 -7.66 -5.10 6.22
CA TYR A 96 -8.46 -4.19 5.40
C TYR A 96 -9.94 -4.54 5.56
N ALA A 97 -10.74 -3.60 6.05
CA ALA A 97 -12.18 -3.76 6.23
C ALA A 97 -12.94 -2.78 5.33
N ALA A 98 -13.67 -3.32 4.36
CA ALA A 98 -14.53 -2.56 3.47
C ALA A 98 -15.83 -2.18 4.20
N THR A 99 -16.04 -0.90 4.50
CA THR A 99 -17.19 -0.42 5.28
C THR A 99 -18.12 0.47 4.47
N ASN A 100 -19.31 0.77 4.99
CA ASN A 100 -20.19 1.82 4.44
C ASN A 100 -19.62 3.26 4.59
N GLY A 101 -18.56 3.47 5.38
CA GLY A 101 -17.97 4.78 5.69
C GLY A 101 -16.53 4.97 5.18
N GLY A 102 -16.09 4.11 4.27
CA GLY A 102 -14.75 4.09 3.70
C GLY A 102 -14.07 2.72 3.79
N LEU A 103 -12.81 2.67 3.38
CA LEU A 103 -11.93 1.53 3.61
C LEU A 103 -11.19 1.76 4.93
N SER A 104 -11.44 0.93 5.94
CA SER A 104 -10.68 0.91 7.18
C SER A 104 -9.45 0.03 7.04
N ILE A 105 -8.30 0.51 7.50
CA ILE A 105 -6.99 -0.15 7.39
C ILE A 105 -6.36 -0.17 8.78
N SER A 106 -6.10 -1.37 9.29
CA SER A 106 -5.27 -1.61 10.47
C SER A 106 -3.92 -2.18 10.04
N ALA A 107 -2.84 -1.77 10.68
CA ALA A 107 -1.50 -2.38 10.52
C ALA A 107 -1.12 -3.32 11.68
N ASP A 108 -1.97 -3.41 12.70
CA ASP A 108 -1.71 -3.98 14.03
C ASP A 108 -2.64 -5.15 14.39
N GLY A 109 -3.11 -5.90 13.39
CA GLY A 109 -3.98 -7.08 13.57
C GLY A 109 -5.44 -6.74 13.89
N GLY A 110 -5.86 -5.50 13.68
CA GLY A 110 -7.19 -4.98 13.98
C GLY A 110 -7.31 -4.32 15.36
N ALA A 111 -6.21 -3.90 15.98
CA ALA A 111 -6.26 -3.18 17.26
C ALA A 111 -6.67 -1.71 17.07
N THR A 112 -6.14 -1.03 16.05
CA THR A 112 -6.49 0.35 15.64
C THR A 112 -6.71 0.45 14.13
N PHE A 113 -7.50 1.43 13.68
CA PHE A 113 -7.84 1.63 12.26
C PHE A 113 -7.66 3.07 11.80
N ALA A 114 -7.08 3.25 10.62
CA ALA A 114 -7.10 4.47 9.82
C ALA A 114 -8.09 4.31 8.66
N ASN A 115 -8.82 5.36 8.31
CA ASN A 115 -9.90 5.29 7.31
C ASN A 115 -9.54 6.06 6.04
N LYS A 116 -9.84 5.45 4.88
CA LYS A 116 -9.76 6.07 3.56
C LYS A 116 -11.15 6.31 3.00
N THR A 117 -11.35 7.50 2.45
CA THR A 117 -12.65 8.04 2.03
C THR A 117 -12.58 8.62 0.61
N THR A 118 -13.67 9.21 0.13
CA THR A 118 -13.67 10.02 -1.10
C THR A 118 -12.72 11.22 -1.04
N ALA A 119 -12.41 11.75 0.15
CA ALA A 119 -11.40 12.79 0.31
C ALA A 119 -9.97 12.27 0.08
N ASP A 120 -9.75 10.96 0.22
CA ASP A 120 -8.50 10.26 -0.08
C ASP A 120 -8.46 9.63 -1.49
N GLY A 121 -9.44 9.93 -2.34
CA GLY A 121 -9.51 9.41 -3.71
C GLY A 121 -10.29 8.10 -3.91
N LEU A 122 -11.03 7.59 -2.91
CA LEU A 122 -12.00 6.52 -3.19
C LEU A 122 -13.13 7.02 -4.09
N GLY A 123 -13.61 6.18 -5.01
CA GLY A 123 -14.75 6.48 -5.88
C GLY A 123 -16.08 6.58 -5.14
N ASN A 124 -16.20 5.95 -3.97
CA ASN A 124 -17.32 6.11 -3.05
C ASN A 124 -16.95 5.64 -1.64
N ASN A 125 -17.58 6.22 -0.60
CA ASN A 125 -17.40 5.78 0.79
C ASN A 125 -18.04 4.41 1.08
N VAL A 126 -19.05 3.98 0.30
CA VAL A 126 -19.60 2.63 0.43
C VAL A 126 -18.70 1.65 -0.32
N VAL A 127 -17.82 0.98 0.44
CA VAL A 127 -16.94 -0.08 -0.05
C VAL A 127 -17.61 -1.44 0.19
N ARG A 128 -17.75 -2.24 -0.86
CA ARG A 128 -18.42 -3.56 -0.86
C ARG A 128 -17.45 -4.72 -0.69
N GLY A 129 -16.20 -4.56 -1.13
CA GLY A 129 -15.18 -5.59 -1.04
C GLY A 129 -13.79 -4.98 -1.15
N VAL A 130 -12.81 -5.69 -0.61
CA VAL A 130 -11.40 -5.29 -0.66
C VAL A 130 -10.51 -6.51 -0.91
N TYR A 131 -9.43 -6.30 -1.64
CA TYR A 131 -8.36 -7.25 -1.88
C TYR A 131 -7.03 -6.49 -1.96
N ALA A 132 -5.92 -7.08 -1.52
CA ALA A 132 -4.60 -6.47 -1.69
C ALA A 132 -3.60 -7.47 -2.28
N ALA A 133 -2.77 -6.98 -3.20
CA ALA A 133 -1.72 -7.73 -3.88
C ALA A 133 -0.43 -6.90 -3.91
N GLY A 134 0.60 -7.35 -3.20
CA GLY A 134 1.81 -6.54 -2.97
C GLY A 134 1.46 -5.28 -2.17
N SER A 135 1.88 -4.11 -2.66
CA SER A 135 1.51 -2.80 -2.10
C SER A 135 0.14 -2.30 -2.59
N THR A 136 -0.44 -2.94 -3.61
CA THR A 136 -1.67 -2.47 -4.27
C THR A 136 -2.91 -2.96 -3.54
N VAL A 137 -3.81 -2.03 -3.19
CA VAL A 137 -5.11 -2.30 -2.57
C VAL A 137 -6.22 -1.95 -3.55
N HIS A 138 -7.10 -2.92 -3.79
CA HIS A 138 -8.26 -2.84 -4.67
C HIS A 138 -9.53 -2.75 -3.82
N ALA A 139 -10.25 -1.63 -3.89
CA ALA A 139 -11.49 -1.38 -3.18
C ALA A 139 -12.66 -1.31 -4.16
N ALA A 140 -13.57 -2.29 -4.09
CA ALA A 140 -14.79 -2.28 -4.89
C ALA A 140 -15.82 -1.36 -4.23
N THR A 141 -16.03 -0.16 -4.78
CA THR A 141 -16.94 0.87 -4.22
C THR A 141 -18.25 0.94 -5.01
N ASN A 142 -19.28 1.58 -4.45
CA ASN A 142 -20.50 1.92 -5.20
C ASN A 142 -20.24 2.84 -6.42
N GLY A 143 -19.08 3.53 -6.48
CA GLY A 143 -18.65 4.36 -7.61
C GLY A 143 -17.77 3.61 -8.63
N GLY A 144 -17.62 2.30 -8.49
CA GLY A 144 -16.70 1.48 -9.29
C GLY A 144 -15.47 1.03 -8.49
N LEU A 145 -14.47 0.50 -9.20
CA LEU A 145 -13.23 0.01 -8.60
C LEU A 145 -12.25 1.16 -8.32
N SER A 146 -11.81 1.30 -7.07
CA SER A 146 -10.71 2.18 -6.69
C SER A 146 -9.45 1.36 -6.46
N ASN A 147 -8.33 1.81 -7.02
CA ASN A 147 -7.02 1.19 -6.83
C ASN A 147 -6.11 2.20 -6.13
N SER A 148 -5.43 1.75 -5.09
CA SER A 148 -4.26 2.41 -4.50
C SER A 148 -3.07 1.49 -4.77
N ALA A 149 -1.94 1.98 -5.27
CA ALA A 149 -0.72 1.18 -5.40
C ALA A 149 0.12 1.18 -4.09
N ASP A 150 -0.46 1.66 -2.98
CA ASP A 150 0.21 2.62 -2.10
C ASP A 150 -0.05 2.36 -0.60
N CYS A 151 -0.09 1.09 -0.16
CA CYS A 151 -0.19 0.74 1.26
C CYS A 151 0.92 -0.24 1.67
N PRO A 152 1.78 0.14 2.63
CA PRO A 152 1.41 -0.19 4.02
C PRO A 152 1.81 0.85 5.10
N SER A 153 1.14 0.73 6.25
CA SER A 153 1.47 1.28 7.58
C SER A 153 1.40 2.79 7.80
N SER A 154 0.74 3.18 8.90
CA SER A 154 0.73 4.53 9.45
C SER A 154 1.58 4.60 10.72
N ALA A 155 2.70 5.29 10.66
CA ALA A 155 3.42 5.78 11.83
C ALA A 155 3.74 7.26 11.62
N THR A 156 2.88 8.12 12.17
CA THR A 156 3.05 9.58 12.40
C THR A 156 3.67 10.47 11.30
N ALA A 157 2.84 11.43 10.86
CA ALA A 157 3.17 12.76 10.32
C ALA A 157 3.32 12.97 8.79
N SER A 158 2.70 14.09 8.37
CA SER A 158 2.79 14.80 7.08
C SER A 158 2.34 14.10 5.79
N SER A 159 1.57 14.86 5.02
CA SER A 159 0.95 14.56 3.74
C SER A 159 1.95 14.31 2.60
N ALA A 160 1.95 13.08 2.06
CA ALA A 160 2.18 12.79 0.65
C ALA A 160 1.64 11.38 0.33
N SER A 161 1.32 11.11 -0.94
CA SER A 161 0.96 9.77 -1.40
C SER A 161 2.20 8.89 -1.53
N SER A 162 2.21 7.72 -0.89
CA SER A 162 2.88 6.52 -1.42
C SER A 162 2.36 6.23 -2.85
N GLY A 163 2.94 5.31 -3.64
CA GLY A 163 4.07 4.42 -3.41
C GLY A 163 4.20 3.25 -4.41
N THR A 164 3.87 3.40 -5.70
CA THR A 164 4.33 2.40 -6.71
C THR A 164 5.86 2.27 -6.58
N PRO A 165 6.45 1.05 -6.49
CA PRO A 165 7.87 0.92 -6.17
C PRO A 165 8.79 1.60 -7.19
N GLY A 166 9.71 2.44 -6.71
CA GLY A 166 10.69 3.12 -7.55
C GLY A 166 11.72 3.94 -6.77
N ILE A 167 12.71 4.47 -7.48
CA ILE A 167 13.63 5.46 -6.91
C ILE A 167 12.91 6.81 -6.93
N PHE A 168 12.59 7.34 -5.75
CA PHE A 168 11.95 8.64 -5.56
C PHE A 168 13.02 9.71 -5.30
N LEU A 169 13.08 10.73 -6.15
CA LEU A 169 13.77 11.99 -5.84
C LEU A 169 12.68 12.94 -5.31
N ALA A 170 12.59 13.07 -3.98
CA ALA A 170 11.65 13.96 -3.30
C ALA A 170 12.39 14.95 -2.39
N VAL A 171 12.28 16.24 -2.71
CA VAL A 171 12.89 17.35 -1.96
C VAL A 171 12.20 17.53 -0.60
N ASN A 172 12.69 16.78 0.40
CA ASN A 172 12.62 17.00 1.85
C ASN A 172 11.22 17.24 2.52
N PRO A 173 10.82 16.55 3.62
CA PRO A 173 11.53 15.54 4.42
C PRO A 173 10.73 14.22 4.55
N ALA A 174 10.40 13.53 3.45
CA ALA A 174 9.70 12.24 3.53
C ALA A 174 10.09 11.30 2.37
N LEU A 175 10.74 10.17 2.69
CA LEU A 175 11.08 9.12 1.72
C LEU A 175 10.86 7.73 2.31
N VAL A 176 10.16 6.89 1.56
CA VAL A 176 9.76 5.52 1.96
C VAL A 176 9.78 4.61 0.74
N GLY A 177 10.43 3.45 0.85
CA GLY A 177 10.35 2.39 -0.16
C GLY A 177 11.47 1.35 -0.05
N THR A 178 11.12 0.06 -0.15
CA THR A 178 12.08 -1.04 -0.37
C THR A 178 12.18 -1.35 -1.87
N SER A 179 13.34 -1.81 -2.31
CA SER A 179 13.64 -1.98 -3.75
C SER A 179 13.44 -3.40 -4.25
N VAL A 180 13.27 -3.52 -5.58
CA VAL A 180 13.16 -4.79 -6.32
C VAL A 180 13.91 -4.67 -7.65
N THR A 181 14.37 -5.80 -8.18
CA THR A 181 15.14 -5.90 -9.42
C THR A 181 14.39 -5.21 -10.58
N GLY A 182 15.02 -4.20 -11.19
CA GLY A 182 14.43 -3.42 -12.27
C GLY A 182 13.42 -2.34 -11.84
N ALA A 183 13.42 -1.88 -10.60
CA ALA A 183 12.50 -0.79 -10.19
C ALA A 183 12.66 0.49 -11.06
N PRO A 184 11.56 1.08 -11.57
CA PRO A 184 11.60 2.33 -12.34
C PRO A 184 11.99 3.54 -11.46
N ILE A 185 12.56 4.56 -12.08
CA ILE A 185 12.80 5.86 -11.45
C ILE A 185 11.59 6.76 -11.71
N TYR A 186 11.11 7.42 -10.66
CA TYR A 186 10.07 8.44 -10.75
C TYR A 186 10.64 9.81 -10.40
N CYS A 187 10.27 10.82 -11.18
CA CYS A 187 10.48 12.22 -10.83
C CYS A 187 9.14 12.96 -10.92
N GLY A 188 8.85 13.73 -9.89
CA GLY A 188 7.63 14.49 -9.72
C GLY A 188 7.49 14.96 -8.28
N ALA A 189 7.60 16.27 -8.07
CA ALA A 189 7.33 16.94 -6.81
C ALA A 189 7.09 18.44 -7.07
N GLU A 190 6.32 19.09 -6.21
CA GLU A 190 6.23 20.55 -6.21
C GLU A 190 7.63 21.17 -6.17
N GLY A 191 7.90 22.08 -7.11
CA GLY A 191 9.20 22.73 -7.22
C GLY A 191 9.98 22.42 -8.50
N ILE A 192 9.61 21.44 -9.34
CA ILE A 192 10.13 21.43 -10.72
C ILE A 192 9.30 22.38 -11.58
N GLN A 193 9.95 23.22 -12.38
CA GLN A 193 9.23 24.11 -13.32
C GLN A 193 8.50 23.26 -14.38
N PRO A 194 7.16 23.39 -14.55
CA PRO A 194 6.44 22.67 -15.59
C PRO A 194 6.96 22.97 -17.00
N ASN A 195 6.96 21.97 -17.87
CA ASN A 195 7.48 22.08 -19.24
C ASN A 195 8.99 22.44 -19.32
N SER A 196 9.77 22.19 -18.25
CA SER A 196 11.23 22.39 -18.25
C SER A 196 12.01 21.11 -18.56
N ALA A 197 13.22 21.29 -19.09
CA ALA A 197 14.10 20.18 -19.46
C ALA A 197 14.77 19.54 -18.22
N TYR A 198 15.04 18.24 -18.31
CA TYR A 198 15.76 17.49 -17.28
C TYR A 198 16.85 16.57 -17.85
N THR A 199 17.72 16.06 -16.98
CA THR A 199 18.66 14.99 -17.27
C THR A 199 18.83 14.10 -16.04
N LEU A 200 18.61 12.81 -16.21
CA LEU A 200 18.75 11.79 -15.18
C LEU A 200 20.02 10.96 -15.45
N SER A 201 20.79 10.67 -14.41
CA SER A 201 22.08 10.00 -14.54
C SER A 201 22.44 9.13 -13.33
N VAL A 202 23.31 8.15 -13.56
CA VAL A 202 23.91 7.28 -12.54
C VAL A 202 25.43 7.34 -12.63
N GLN A 203 26.10 7.30 -11.48
CA GLN A 203 27.55 7.23 -11.37
C GLN A 203 27.92 6.25 -10.24
N SER A 204 28.94 5.41 -10.43
CA SER A 204 29.44 4.58 -9.33
C SER A 204 30.19 5.43 -8.30
N VAL A 205 29.91 5.18 -7.02
CA VAL A 205 30.63 5.76 -5.88
C VAL A 205 31.77 4.83 -5.48
N THR A 206 31.56 3.51 -5.54
CA THR A 206 32.58 2.50 -5.19
C THR A 206 33.67 2.37 -6.24
N ASN A 207 33.36 2.63 -7.52
CA ASN A 207 34.34 2.55 -8.61
C ASN A 207 34.41 3.87 -9.38
N SER A 208 35.30 4.77 -8.95
CA SER A 208 35.53 6.08 -9.54
C SER A 208 36.03 6.05 -11.00
N ALA A 209 36.42 4.88 -11.53
CA ALA A 209 36.77 4.72 -12.95
C ALA A 209 35.53 4.51 -13.85
N LEU A 210 34.35 4.22 -13.28
CA LEU A 210 33.10 4.20 -14.03
C LEU A 210 32.57 5.63 -14.22
N THR A 211 32.52 6.07 -15.46
CA THR A 211 32.00 7.39 -15.85
C THR A 211 30.51 7.52 -15.60
N ARG A 212 30.05 8.77 -15.38
CA ARG A 212 28.62 9.08 -15.23
C ARG A 212 27.85 8.70 -16.50
N THR A 213 26.94 7.74 -16.38
CA THR A 213 26.03 7.33 -17.45
C THR A 213 24.75 8.15 -17.35
N VAL A 214 24.32 8.74 -18.47
CA VAL A 214 22.99 9.35 -18.58
C VAL A 214 21.97 8.23 -18.78
N LEU A 215 20.96 8.19 -17.93
CA LEU A 215 19.87 7.23 -18.00
C LEU A 215 18.76 7.74 -18.93
N ASP A 216 18.42 9.03 -18.83
CA ASP A 216 17.40 9.65 -19.66
C ASP A 216 17.53 11.19 -19.73
N ARG A 217 16.88 11.80 -20.72
CA ARG A 217 16.70 13.23 -20.91
C ARG A 217 15.36 13.51 -21.59
N GLY A 218 14.61 14.46 -21.03
CA GLY A 218 13.36 14.90 -21.65
C GLY A 218 12.90 16.23 -21.07
N THR A 219 11.59 16.45 -21.16
CA THR A 219 10.89 17.60 -20.60
C THR A 219 9.85 17.07 -19.61
N VAL A 220 9.72 17.71 -18.44
CA VAL A 220 8.61 17.39 -17.53
C VAL A 220 7.31 17.98 -18.06
N ASN A 221 6.17 17.35 -17.79
CA ASN A 221 4.88 17.78 -18.31
C ASN A 221 4.34 19.06 -17.65
N SER A 222 3.09 19.40 -17.99
CA SER A 222 2.37 20.57 -17.48
C SER A 222 2.14 20.57 -15.96
N GLN A 223 2.42 19.46 -15.28
CA GLN A 223 2.34 19.31 -13.82
C GLN A 223 3.73 19.17 -13.16
N GLY A 224 4.83 19.22 -13.93
CA GLY A 224 6.19 19.04 -13.42
C GLY A 224 6.63 17.58 -13.23
N ASN A 225 5.90 16.63 -13.80
CA ASN A 225 6.17 15.18 -13.69
C ASN A 225 6.83 14.62 -14.96
N LEU A 226 7.49 13.45 -14.86
CA LEU A 226 7.83 12.66 -16.05
C LEU A 226 6.56 12.05 -16.68
N ASP A 227 6.49 12.05 -18.02
CA ASP A 227 5.44 11.33 -18.75
C ASP A 227 5.72 9.82 -18.88
N GLU A 228 6.98 9.40 -18.76
CA GLU A 228 7.40 8.01 -18.89
C GLU A 228 8.30 7.54 -17.73
N ARG A 229 8.36 6.22 -17.52
CA ARG A 229 9.16 5.59 -16.47
C ARG A 229 10.57 5.29 -16.98
N VAL A 230 11.60 5.79 -16.31
CA VAL A 230 13.00 5.48 -16.65
C VAL A 230 13.44 4.21 -15.93
N TRP A 231 13.88 3.21 -16.68
CA TRP A 231 14.35 1.94 -16.11
C TRP A 231 15.84 2.02 -15.80
N LEU A 232 16.22 1.61 -14.58
CA LEU A 232 17.63 1.45 -14.23
C LEU A 232 18.16 0.19 -14.94
N GLY A 233 19.12 0.36 -15.84
CA GLY A 233 19.80 -0.75 -16.50
C GLY A 233 20.59 -1.61 -15.52
N ALA A 234 21.07 -2.78 -15.96
CA ALA A 234 21.86 -3.67 -15.12
C ALA A 234 23.11 -2.96 -14.56
N LEU A 235 23.27 -3.00 -13.23
CA LEU A 235 24.41 -2.45 -12.52
C LEU A 235 25.24 -3.57 -11.88
N ASN A 236 26.54 -3.32 -11.72
CA ASN A 236 27.42 -4.21 -10.97
C ASN A 236 27.16 -4.05 -9.45
N PRO A 237 27.53 -5.03 -8.61
CA PRO A 237 27.49 -4.86 -7.16
C PRO A 237 28.33 -3.65 -6.70
N GLY A 238 27.78 -2.85 -5.78
CA GLY A 238 28.45 -1.64 -5.25
C GLY A 238 27.50 -0.47 -4.99
N SER A 239 28.06 0.66 -4.55
CA SER A 239 27.32 1.89 -4.27
C SER A 239 27.31 2.83 -5.47
N TYR A 240 26.16 3.46 -5.73
CA TYR A 240 25.95 4.38 -6.84
C TYR A 240 25.27 5.67 -6.37
N LYS A 241 25.54 6.76 -7.09
CA LYS A 241 24.89 8.06 -6.96
C LYS A 241 23.96 8.24 -8.16
N ILE A 242 22.68 8.44 -7.91
CA ILE A 242 21.69 8.85 -8.90
C ILE A 242 21.57 10.38 -8.81
N VAL A 243 21.69 11.07 -9.95
CA VAL A 243 21.60 12.53 -10.03
C VAL A 243 20.60 12.92 -11.10
N MET A 244 19.62 13.72 -10.71
CA MET A 244 18.69 14.40 -11.59
C MET A 244 19.01 15.89 -11.60
N THR A 245 19.11 16.49 -12.79
CA THR A 245 19.26 17.93 -12.95
C THR A 245 18.09 18.48 -13.76
N GLY A 246 17.54 19.62 -13.35
CA GLY A 246 16.45 20.30 -14.04
C GLY A 246 16.36 21.77 -13.65
N ILE A 247 15.19 22.39 -13.83
CA ILE A 247 14.92 23.78 -13.43
C ILE A 247 13.88 23.78 -12.30
N HIS A 248 14.18 24.50 -11.22
CA HIS A 248 13.26 24.69 -10.11
C HIS A 248 12.16 25.72 -10.49
N ALA A 249 11.00 25.68 -9.83
CA ALA A 249 9.88 26.59 -10.09
C ALA A 249 10.22 28.08 -9.86
N SER A 250 11.33 28.39 -9.16
CA SER A 250 11.92 29.73 -9.04
C SER A 250 12.79 30.16 -10.23
N GLY A 251 12.97 29.30 -11.25
CA GLY A 251 13.91 29.49 -12.36
C GLY A 251 15.36 29.10 -12.06
N SER A 252 15.68 28.71 -10.82
CA SER A 252 17.03 28.32 -10.39
C SER A 252 17.39 26.90 -10.87
N GLN A 253 18.68 26.58 -11.02
CA GLN A 253 19.09 25.21 -11.33
C GLN A 253 18.74 24.26 -10.17
N LEU A 254 18.09 23.14 -10.50
CA LEU A 254 17.76 22.08 -9.56
C LEU A 254 18.74 20.90 -9.73
N VAL A 255 19.27 20.39 -8.62
CA VAL A 255 20.07 19.17 -8.58
C VAL A 255 19.61 18.29 -7.42
N LEU A 256 19.02 17.15 -7.74
CA LEU A 256 18.51 16.16 -6.80
C LEU A 256 19.47 14.97 -6.79
N THR A 257 19.84 14.48 -5.60
CA THR A 257 20.78 13.37 -5.43
C THR A 257 20.20 12.29 -4.54
N ASN A 258 20.24 11.04 -5.03
CA ASN A 258 20.03 9.83 -4.25
C ASN A 258 21.29 8.95 -4.28
N TYR A 259 21.45 8.10 -3.28
CA TYR A 259 22.41 7.00 -3.28
C TYR A 259 21.68 5.67 -3.25
N ILE A 260 22.21 4.67 -3.95
CA ILE A 260 21.71 3.30 -3.92
C ILE A 260 22.86 2.33 -3.67
N THR A 261 22.56 1.15 -3.12
CA THR A 261 23.47 0.01 -3.12
C THR A 261 22.92 -1.08 -4.02
N VAL A 262 23.81 -1.79 -4.70
CA VAL A 262 23.51 -2.96 -5.54
C VAL A 262 24.23 -4.15 -4.91
N ASP A 263 23.48 -5.22 -4.65
CA ASP A 263 23.98 -6.43 -4.00
C ASP A 263 24.70 -7.37 -4.99
N ALA A 264 25.20 -8.50 -4.46
CA ALA A 264 25.93 -9.51 -5.25
C ALA A 264 25.09 -10.19 -6.35
N THR A 265 23.77 -10.04 -6.36
CA THR A 265 22.85 -10.56 -7.38
C THR A 265 22.52 -9.54 -8.47
N GLY A 266 23.01 -8.30 -8.35
CA GLY A 266 22.62 -7.19 -9.23
C GLY A 266 21.29 -6.53 -8.84
N SER A 267 20.71 -6.90 -7.68
CA SER A 267 19.50 -6.29 -7.16
C SER A 267 19.83 -5.07 -6.29
N ILE A 268 18.94 -4.08 -6.25
CA ILE A 268 19.14 -2.88 -5.42
C ILE A 268 18.85 -3.27 -3.96
N GLY A 269 19.86 -3.17 -3.09
CA GLY A 269 19.77 -3.54 -1.67
C GLY A 269 19.27 -2.40 -0.76
N SER A 270 19.54 -1.14 -1.13
CA SER A 270 19.06 0.03 -0.39
C SER A 270 19.02 1.29 -1.25
N VAL A 271 18.22 2.27 -0.82
CA VAL A 271 18.08 3.61 -1.40
C VAL A 271 18.15 4.62 -0.25
N SER A 272 18.91 5.70 -0.41
CA SER A 272 18.99 6.78 0.59
C SER A 272 17.78 7.72 0.51
N ALA A 273 17.63 8.57 1.53
CA ALA A 273 16.88 9.81 1.35
C ALA A 273 17.53 10.69 0.26
N GLU A 274 16.72 11.53 -0.37
CA GLU A 274 17.13 12.51 -1.36
C GLU A 274 17.74 13.72 -0.66
N SER A 275 18.82 14.21 -1.26
CA SER A 275 19.37 15.51 -0.96
C SER A 275 19.30 16.36 -2.21
N GLN A 276 18.44 17.38 -2.16
CA GLN A 276 18.60 18.57 -2.97
C GLN A 276 19.95 19.21 -2.62
N GLN A 277 20.76 19.55 -3.62
CA GLN A 277 21.91 20.42 -3.39
C GLN A 277 21.42 21.85 -3.16
N PRO A 278 22.05 22.63 -2.27
CA PRO A 278 21.69 24.04 -2.10
C PRO A 278 21.80 24.75 -3.45
N PHE A 279 20.84 25.64 -3.73
CA PHE A 279 20.83 26.43 -4.97
C PHE A 279 22.16 27.17 -5.11
N LEU A 280 22.89 26.89 -6.20
CA LEU A 280 24.04 27.68 -6.59
C LEU A 280 23.51 28.97 -7.23
N ASN A 281 23.65 30.08 -6.51
CA ASN A 281 23.39 31.43 -7.00
C ASN A 281 24.48 31.87 -8.00
#